data_AF-A0A5J5S7D8-F1
#
_entry.id   AF-A0A5J5S7D8-F1
#
_cell.length_a   1.000
_cell.length_b   1.000
_cell.length_c   1.000
_cell.angle_alpha   90.00
_cell.angle_beta   90.00
_cell.angle_gamma   90.00
#
_symmetry.space_group_name_H-M   'P 1'
#
loop_
_entity.id
_entity.type
_entity.pdbx_description
1 polymer ?
#
loop_
_entity_poly.entity_id
_entity_poly.type
_entity_poly.pdbx_seq_one_letter_code
_entity_poly.pdbx_strand_id
1 'polypeptide(L)'
;MAEPESEPTTTHHLTIPPGLTQDEFHELTPSITQYHTYTLGQGKCSSLLAQRINSPSDLVWSIVRRFDKPQTYKHFIKSCAVKDNFQMVVGCTRDVNVISGLPAATSTERLDILNDNEKVTGFSIIGGEHRLTNYRSVTTVHGFERDGKIWTVVLESYVVDVPEGNTEEDTRLFADTVVRLNLQKLATVAEGLARDGDCNKSQGLIMLQSLYFSDVWN
;
A
#
# COMPACT_ATOMS: atom_id res chain seq x y z
N MET A 1 31.89 27.72 6.23
CA MET A 1 30.87 27.16 5.32
C MET A 1 30.37 25.90 5.97
N ALA A 2 29.13 25.90 6.47
CA ALA A 2 28.52 24.67 6.96
C ALA A 2 28.22 23.79 5.74
N GLU A 3 28.63 22.53 5.80
CA GLU A 3 28.21 21.52 4.82
C GLU A 3 26.67 21.39 4.88
N PRO A 4 25.98 21.14 3.75
CA PRO A 4 24.55 20.92 3.81
C PRO A 4 24.30 19.62 4.57
N GLU A 5 23.70 19.70 5.75
CA GLU A 5 23.20 18.53 6.48
C GLU A 5 22.27 17.76 5.54
N SER A 6 22.70 16.59 5.08
CA SER A 6 21.86 15.69 4.29
C SER A 6 20.68 15.27 5.16
N GLU A 7 19.46 15.64 4.77
CA GLU A 7 18.25 15.21 5.47
C GLU A 7 18.24 13.67 5.63
N PRO A 8 17.90 13.15 6.82
CA PRO A 8 17.99 11.72 7.07
C PRO A 8 17.03 10.94 6.16
N THR A 9 17.55 9.92 5.48
CA THR A 9 16.76 9.02 4.63
C THR A 9 16.31 7.78 5.39
N THR A 10 15.19 7.17 4.99
CA THR A 10 14.75 5.89 5.57
C THR A 10 15.78 4.77 5.37
N THR A 11 15.90 3.90 6.36
CA THR A 11 16.82 2.76 6.36
C THR A 11 16.10 1.43 6.13
N HIS A 12 15.00 1.43 5.38
CA HIS A 12 14.17 0.23 5.15
C HIS A 12 14.95 -0.93 4.52
N HIS A 13 16.03 -0.64 3.79
CA HIS A 13 16.94 -1.63 3.19
C HIS A 13 17.90 -2.30 4.20
N LEU A 14 17.93 -1.84 5.46
CA LEU A 14 18.81 -2.38 6.52
C LEU A 14 18.08 -3.34 7.47
N THR A 15 16.75 -3.36 7.45
CA THR A 15 15.93 -4.15 8.39
C THR A 15 14.97 -5.03 7.62
N ILE A 16 14.94 -6.32 7.96
CA ILE A 16 14.07 -7.29 7.30
C ILE A 16 12.61 -7.04 7.74
N PRO A 17 11.70 -6.74 6.80
CA PRO A 17 10.28 -6.62 7.10
C PRO A 17 9.73 -7.94 7.62
N PRO A 18 8.83 -7.92 8.62
CA PRO A 18 8.13 -9.13 9.05
C PRO A 18 7.43 -9.80 7.86
N GLY A 19 7.64 -11.11 7.69
CA GLY A 19 7.07 -11.91 6.61
C GLY A 19 8.03 -12.26 5.47
N LEU A 20 9.25 -11.72 5.46
CA LEU A 20 10.31 -12.10 4.52
C LEU A 20 11.35 -13.02 5.14
N THR A 21 11.86 -13.94 4.33
CA THR A 21 13.10 -14.67 4.63
C THR A 21 14.32 -13.81 4.33
N GLN A 22 15.47 -14.16 4.89
CA GLN A 22 16.74 -13.48 4.61
C GLN A 22 17.06 -13.47 3.12
N ASP A 23 16.85 -14.60 2.43
CA ASP A 23 17.17 -14.72 1.00
C ASP A 23 16.28 -13.82 0.14
N GLU A 24 14.96 -13.83 0.40
CA GLU A 24 14.03 -12.92 -0.29
C GLU A 24 14.42 -11.47 -0.03
N PHE A 25 14.76 -11.11 1.21
CA PHE A 25 15.16 -9.74 1.53
C PHE A 25 16.41 -9.32 0.75
N HIS A 26 17.44 -10.16 0.67
CA HIS A 26 18.64 -9.87 -0.11
C HIS A 26 18.36 -9.66 -1.60
N GLU A 27 17.47 -10.47 -2.20
CA GLU A 27 17.06 -10.29 -3.60
C GLU A 27 16.27 -8.99 -3.80
N LEU A 28 15.53 -8.54 -2.79
CA LEU A 28 14.69 -7.35 -2.84
C LEU A 28 15.41 -6.05 -2.45
N THR A 29 16.57 -6.12 -1.80
CA THR A 29 17.35 -4.96 -1.36
C THR A 29 17.54 -3.89 -2.45
N PRO A 30 17.89 -4.22 -3.72
CA PRO A 30 18.01 -3.23 -4.78
C PRO A 30 16.70 -2.46 -5.03
N SER A 31 15.57 -3.18 -5.06
CA SER A 31 14.24 -2.57 -5.23
C SER A 31 13.84 -1.73 -4.02
N ILE A 32 14.18 -2.17 -2.81
CA ILE A 32 13.90 -1.42 -1.57
C ILE A 32 14.65 -0.08 -1.60
N THR A 33 15.93 -0.10 -1.95
CA THR A 33 16.74 1.12 -2.07
C THR A 33 16.25 2.05 -3.17
N GLN A 34 15.78 1.50 -4.30
CA GLN A 34 15.35 2.30 -5.45
C GLN A 34 13.98 2.95 -5.26
N TYR A 35 12.99 2.22 -4.73
CA TYR A 35 11.59 2.67 -4.72
C TYR A 35 11.02 2.94 -3.34
N HIS A 36 11.61 2.36 -2.29
CA HIS A 36 11.08 2.43 -0.93
C HIS A 36 11.94 3.31 0.00
N THR A 37 12.79 4.18 -0.56
CA THR A 37 13.56 5.16 0.22
C THR A 37 12.88 6.53 0.20
N TYR A 38 12.71 7.12 1.38
CA TYR A 38 12.09 8.42 1.58
C TYR A 38 13.03 9.35 2.33
N THR A 39 12.96 10.64 2.03
CA THR A 39 13.57 11.68 2.86
C THR A 39 12.66 11.95 4.05
N LEU A 40 13.18 11.79 5.27
CA LEU A 40 12.45 12.04 6.51
C LEU A 40 12.80 13.44 7.03
N GLY A 41 11.83 14.35 6.96
CA GLY A 41 11.88 15.60 7.72
C GLY A 41 11.45 15.36 9.18
N GLN A 42 11.67 16.35 10.05
CA GLN A 42 11.11 16.33 11.41
C GLN A 42 9.58 16.22 11.36
N GLY A 43 9.01 15.42 12.27
CA GLY A 43 7.56 15.24 12.38
C GLY A 43 6.95 14.35 11.28
N LYS A 44 7.75 13.49 10.64
CA LYS A 44 7.28 12.49 9.68
C LYS A 44 7.67 11.10 10.13
N CYS A 45 6.80 10.13 9.86
CA CYS A 45 7.14 8.73 10.03
C CYS A 45 6.99 7.95 8.72
N SER A 46 7.70 6.84 8.64
CA SER A 46 7.68 5.94 7.48
C SER A 46 7.80 4.49 7.95
N SER A 47 7.26 3.56 7.16
CA SER A 47 7.35 2.13 7.37
C SER A 47 7.39 1.38 6.03
N LEU A 48 7.90 0.15 6.04
CA LEU A 48 7.89 -0.79 4.93
C LEU A 48 7.30 -2.11 5.42
N LEU A 49 6.25 -2.56 4.74
CA LEU A 49 5.57 -3.82 5.00
C LEU A 49 5.73 -4.76 3.81
N ALA A 50 5.75 -6.06 4.10
CA ALA A 50 5.84 -7.10 3.10
C ALA A 50 4.72 -8.13 3.29
N GLN A 51 4.26 -8.71 2.17
CA GLN A 51 3.29 -9.79 2.16
C GLN A 51 3.65 -10.81 1.09
N ARG A 52 3.80 -12.08 1.50
CA ARG A 52 3.91 -13.21 0.57
C ARG A 52 2.51 -13.65 0.10
N ILE A 53 2.36 -13.92 -1.19
CA ILE A 53 1.12 -14.31 -1.85
C ILE A 53 1.41 -15.51 -2.74
N ASN A 54 0.69 -16.62 -2.57
CA ASN A 54 0.85 -17.82 -3.38
C ASN A 54 0.10 -17.68 -4.72
N SER A 55 0.54 -16.75 -5.55
CA SER A 55 -0.10 -16.39 -6.82
C SER A 55 0.95 -15.83 -7.80
N PRO A 56 0.76 -15.98 -9.13
CA PRO A 56 1.64 -15.37 -10.12
C PRO A 56 1.71 -13.85 -9.98
N SER A 57 2.90 -13.27 -10.19
CA SER A 57 3.11 -11.83 -10.00
C SER A 57 2.31 -10.98 -10.99
N ASP A 58 2.02 -11.49 -12.19
CA ASP A 58 1.15 -10.81 -13.18
C ASP A 58 -0.29 -10.69 -12.69
N LEU A 59 -0.80 -11.74 -12.03
CA LEU A 59 -2.16 -11.73 -11.46
C LEU A 59 -2.23 -10.73 -10.30
N VAL A 60 -1.26 -10.75 -9.40
CA VAL A 60 -1.17 -9.78 -8.29
C VAL A 60 -1.06 -8.35 -8.84
N TRP A 61 -0.19 -8.12 -9.83
CA TRP A 61 -0.02 -6.82 -10.46
C TRP A 61 -1.30 -6.32 -11.12
N SER A 62 -2.07 -7.20 -11.77
CA SER A 62 -3.35 -6.85 -12.41
C SER A 62 -4.37 -6.26 -11.42
N ILE A 63 -4.27 -6.60 -10.13
CA ILE A 63 -5.09 -6.06 -9.03
C ILE A 63 -4.47 -4.75 -8.53
N VAL A 64 -3.18 -4.77 -8.18
CA VAL A 64 -2.47 -3.65 -7.55
C VAL A 64 -2.44 -2.41 -8.45
N ARG A 65 -2.27 -2.59 -9.76
CA ARG A 65 -2.21 -1.49 -10.73
C ARG A 65 -3.53 -0.73 -10.93
N ARG A 66 -4.67 -1.27 -10.45
CA ARG A 66 -6.01 -0.68 -10.65
C ARG A 66 -6.23 0.53 -9.75
N PHE A 67 -5.67 1.65 -10.17
CA PHE A 67 -5.83 2.93 -9.47
C PHE A 67 -7.30 3.35 -9.34
N ASP A 68 -8.17 3.00 -10.29
CA ASP A 68 -9.60 3.28 -10.26
C ASP A 68 -10.41 2.39 -9.31
N LYS A 69 -9.85 1.26 -8.84
CA LYS A 69 -10.57 0.27 -8.03
C LYS A 69 -9.81 -0.18 -6.78
N PRO A 70 -9.39 0.74 -5.89
CA PRO A 70 -8.69 0.36 -4.66
C PRO A 70 -9.52 -0.55 -3.75
N GLN A 71 -10.85 -0.44 -3.76
CA GLN A 71 -11.77 -1.26 -2.95
C GLN A 71 -11.67 -2.77 -3.20
N THR A 72 -11.06 -3.16 -4.34
CA THR A 72 -10.79 -4.56 -4.66
C THR A 72 -9.96 -5.24 -3.57
N TYR A 73 -8.93 -4.57 -3.07
CA TYR A 73 -8.04 -5.13 -2.05
C TYR A 73 -7.86 -4.26 -0.80
N LYS A 74 -8.18 -2.96 -0.87
CA LYS A 74 -8.13 -2.09 0.31
C LYS A 74 -9.41 -2.22 1.14
N HIS A 75 -9.26 -2.14 2.45
CA HIS A 75 -10.34 -2.03 3.41
C HIS A 75 -10.79 -0.58 3.57
N PHE A 76 -11.93 -0.38 4.23
CA PHE A 76 -12.45 0.93 4.62
C PHE A 76 -12.73 1.89 3.46
N ILE A 77 -12.98 1.37 2.26
CA ILE A 77 -13.43 2.16 1.10
C ILE A 77 -14.90 1.88 0.83
N LYS A 78 -15.73 2.91 0.97
CA LYS A 78 -17.14 2.89 0.60
C LYS A 78 -17.33 2.97 -0.91
N SER A 79 -16.60 3.88 -1.54
CA SER A 79 -16.63 4.08 -2.99
C SER A 79 -15.35 4.77 -3.47
N CYS A 80 -15.01 4.55 -4.74
CA CYS A 80 -13.96 5.29 -5.42
C CYS A 80 -14.55 5.87 -6.71
N ALA A 81 -14.34 7.16 -6.93
CA ALA A 81 -14.74 7.86 -8.13
C ALA A 81 -13.50 8.37 -8.88
N VAL A 82 -13.59 8.40 -10.20
CA VAL A 82 -12.59 8.96 -11.09
C VAL A 82 -13.28 9.94 -12.04
N LYS A 83 -12.52 10.85 -12.66
CA LYS A 83 -13.07 11.82 -13.62
C LYS A 83 -13.70 11.12 -14.84
N ASP A 84 -14.64 11.81 -15.47
CA ASP A 84 -15.17 11.39 -16.77
C ASP A 84 -14.02 11.26 -17.79
N ASN A 85 -14.08 10.24 -18.66
CA ASN A 85 -13.02 9.87 -19.59
C ASN A 85 -11.69 9.50 -18.92
N PHE A 86 -11.73 8.91 -17.72
CA PHE A 86 -10.56 8.45 -16.99
C PHE A 86 -9.60 7.63 -17.85
N GLN A 87 -8.33 8.04 -17.83
CA GLN A 87 -7.21 7.26 -18.34
C GLN A 87 -6.24 7.00 -17.20
N MET A 88 -5.72 5.78 -17.14
CA MET A 88 -4.81 5.36 -16.08
C MET A 88 -3.38 5.77 -16.42
N VAL A 89 -3.10 7.06 -16.24
CA VAL A 89 -1.80 7.70 -16.51
C VAL A 89 -1.32 8.46 -15.28
N VAL A 90 -0.01 8.59 -15.11
CA VAL A 90 0.59 9.36 -14.01
C VAL A 90 0.02 10.79 -13.99
N GLY A 91 -0.30 11.28 -12.81
CA GLY A 91 -0.95 12.56 -12.58
C GLY A 91 -2.49 12.51 -12.55
N CYS A 92 -3.10 11.39 -12.93
CA CYS A 92 -4.55 11.23 -12.78
C CYS A 92 -4.94 11.16 -11.29
N THR A 93 -6.20 11.48 -11.01
CA THR A 93 -6.72 11.56 -9.64
C THR A 93 -7.93 10.65 -9.45
N ARG A 94 -8.13 10.21 -8.20
CA ARG A 94 -9.33 9.52 -7.75
C ARG A 94 -9.82 10.14 -6.44
N ASP A 95 -11.13 10.10 -6.23
CA ASP A 95 -11.77 10.50 -4.98
C ASP A 95 -12.27 9.26 -4.27
N VAL A 96 -11.71 8.99 -3.10
CA VAL A 96 -12.01 7.83 -2.26
C VAL A 96 -12.90 8.28 -1.12
N ASN A 97 -14.06 7.64 -0.97
CA ASN A 97 -14.93 7.81 0.18
C ASN A 97 -14.62 6.71 1.20
N VAL A 98 -14.17 7.09 2.40
CA VAL A 98 -13.71 6.13 3.41
C VAL A 98 -14.77 5.84 4.47
N ILE A 99 -14.74 4.62 5.02
CA ILE A 99 -15.62 4.20 6.12
C ILE A 99 -14.88 4.47 7.43
N SER A 100 -14.99 5.69 7.96
CA SER A 100 -14.27 6.13 9.17
C SER A 100 -15.17 6.26 10.41
N GLY A 101 -16.48 6.04 10.31
CA GLY A 101 -17.43 6.30 11.39
C GLY A 101 -17.75 7.79 11.62
N LEU A 102 -17.05 8.69 10.93
CA LEU A 102 -17.34 10.13 10.88
C LEU A 102 -18.17 10.48 9.62
N PRO A 103 -18.96 11.58 9.65
CA PRO A 103 -19.64 12.08 8.46
C PRO A 103 -18.63 12.46 7.36
N ALA A 104 -18.79 11.89 6.17
CA ALA A 104 -18.24 12.36 4.89
C ALA A 104 -16.70 12.46 4.74
N ALA A 105 -15.92 11.55 5.33
CA ALA A 105 -14.48 11.49 5.08
C ALA A 105 -14.16 11.11 3.62
N THR A 106 -13.50 12.04 2.90
CA THR A 106 -13.05 11.85 1.52
C THR A 106 -11.53 11.97 1.44
N SER A 107 -10.91 11.30 0.48
CA SER A 107 -9.48 11.36 0.18
C SER A 107 -9.31 11.55 -1.33
N THR A 108 -8.73 12.68 -1.73
CA THR A 108 -8.35 12.93 -3.13
C THR A 108 -6.91 12.51 -3.31
N GLU A 109 -6.70 11.52 -4.16
CA GLU A 109 -5.42 10.84 -4.34
C GLU A 109 -4.93 11.02 -5.77
N ARG A 110 -3.63 11.22 -5.94
CA ARG A 110 -2.96 11.33 -7.24
C ARG A 110 -2.06 10.14 -7.47
N LEU A 111 -2.12 9.57 -8.68
CA LEU A 111 -1.20 8.54 -9.13
C LEU A 111 0.16 9.18 -9.46
N ASP A 112 1.21 8.83 -8.71
CA ASP A 112 2.55 9.39 -8.89
C ASP A 112 3.44 8.49 -9.75
N ILE A 113 3.26 7.16 -9.65
CA ILE A 113 4.07 6.17 -10.38
C ILE A 113 3.15 5.09 -10.92
N LEU A 114 3.38 4.70 -12.17
CA LEU A 114 2.81 3.49 -12.75
C LEU A 114 3.78 2.93 -13.79
N ASN A 115 4.51 1.87 -13.43
CA ASN A 115 5.41 1.16 -14.31
C ASN A 115 4.98 -0.31 -14.40
N ASP A 116 4.41 -0.70 -15.54
CA ASP A 116 3.96 -2.07 -15.79
C ASP A 116 5.11 -3.07 -15.98
N ASN A 117 6.28 -2.61 -16.45
CA ASN A 117 7.43 -3.48 -16.69
C ASN A 117 8.11 -3.89 -15.37
N GLU A 118 8.29 -2.92 -14.47
CA GLU A 118 8.93 -3.12 -13.16
C GLU A 118 7.89 -3.44 -12.06
N LYS A 119 6.59 -3.42 -12.39
CA LYS A 119 5.45 -3.66 -11.49
C LYS A 119 5.50 -2.76 -10.25
N VAL A 120 5.66 -1.46 -10.50
CA VAL A 120 5.73 -0.41 -9.48
C VAL A 120 4.57 0.56 -9.64
N THR A 121 3.83 0.81 -8.57
CA THR A 121 2.82 1.87 -8.51
C THR A 121 2.98 2.69 -7.24
N GLY A 122 2.58 3.95 -7.29
CA GLY A 122 2.66 4.83 -6.14
C GLY A 122 1.64 5.95 -6.23
N PHE A 123 1.18 6.41 -5.07
CA PHE A 123 0.21 7.49 -5.00
C PHE A 123 0.47 8.38 -3.79
N SER A 124 0.00 9.62 -3.90
CA SER A 124 0.01 10.60 -2.84
C SER A 124 -1.41 11.07 -2.57
N ILE A 125 -1.71 11.28 -1.29
CA ILE A 125 -2.94 11.96 -0.91
C ILE A 125 -2.68 13.47 -0.99
N ILE A 126 -3.46 14.15 -1.83
CA ILE A 126 -3.28 15.58 -2.15
C ILE A 126 -4.39 16.46 -1.56
N GLY A 127 -5.41 15.86 -0.95
CA GLY A 127 -6.50 16.58 -0.29
C GLY A 127 -7.53 15.62 0.29
N GLY A 128 -8.49 16.16 1.01
CA GLY A 128 -9.55 15.39 1.67
C GLY A 128 -9.63 15.64 3.17
N GLU A 129 -10.52 14.89 3.82
CA GLU A 129 -10.81 14.95 5.25
C GLU A 129 -10.31 13.66 5.91
N HIS A 130 -9.01 13.63 6.22
CA HIS A 130 -8.36 12.50 6.91
C HIS A 130 -7.14 12.96 7.70
N ARG A 131 -6.71 12.13 8.68
CA ARG A 131 -5.55 12.42 9.55
C ARG A 131 -4.20 12.22 8.86
N LEU A 132 -4.16 11.57 7.69
CA LEU A 132 -2.92 11.21 6.99
C LEU A 132 -2.45 12.29 6.00
N THR A 133 -2.08 13.47 6.51
CA THR A 133 -1.56 14.57 5.68
C THR A 133 -0.23 14.22 5.02
N ASN A 134 -0.07 14.65 3.76
CA ASN A 134 1.12 14.40 2.92
C ASN A 134 1.51 12.91 2.83
N TYR A 135 0.53 12.01 2.96
CA TYR A 135 0.76 10.58 2.80
C TYR A 135 1.22 10.28 1.36
N ARG A 136 2.32 9.56 1.24
CA ARG A 136 2.83 9.01 -0.03
C ARG A 136 3.14 7.55 0.16
N SER A 137 2.63 6.70 -0.71
CA SER A 137 2.88 5.27 -0.70
C SER A 137 3.43 4.77 -2.03
N VAL A 138 4.28 3.76 -1.95
CA VAL A 138 4.84 3.03 -3.08
C VAL A 138 4.64 1.54 -2.83
N THR A 139 4.09 0.86 -3.84
CA THR A 139 3.88 -0.59 -3.88
C THR A 139 4.67 -1.20 -5.03
N THR A 140 5.45 -2.24 -4.74
CA THR A 140 6.18 -3.03 -5.75
C THR A 140 5.81 -4.50 -5.64
N VAL A 141 5.82 -5.21 -6.78
CA VAL A 141 5.39 -6.62 -6.87
C VAL A 141 6.51 -7.47 -7.46
N HIS A 142 6.95 -8.49 -6.73
CA HIS A 142 8.13 -9.30 -7.05
C HIS A 142 7.76 -10.77 -7.16
N GLY A 143 8.00 -11.38 -8.33
CA GLY A 143 7.78 -12.81 -8.53
C GLY A 143 8.97 -13.63 -8.08
N PHE A 144 8.72 -14.75 -7.42
CA PHE A 144 9.69 -15.74 -7.01
C PHE A 144 9.28 -17.12 -7.54
N GLU A 145 10.27 -17.91 -7.92
CA GLU A 145 10.10 -19.31 -8.30
C GLU A 145 11.23 -20.13 -7.70
N ARG A 146 10.90 -21.11 -6.86
CA ARG A 146 11.85 -22.09 -6.33
C ARG A 146 11.19 -23.46 -6.24
N ASP A 147 11.90 -24.51 -6.64
CA ASP A 147 11.43 -25.90 -6.59
C ASP A 147 10.05 -26.13 -7.24
N GLY A 148 9.77 -25.44 -8.35
CA GLY A 148 8.50 -25.50 -9.07
C GLY A 148 7.32 -24.83 -8.33
N LYS A 149 7.57 -24.15 -7.22
CA LYS A 149 6.58 -23.30 -6.53
C LYS A 149 6.80 -21.86 -6.94
N ILE A 150 5.74 -21.23 -7.42
CA ILE A 150 5.70 -19.80 -7.68
C ILE A 150 5.01 -19.08 -6.53
N TRP A 151 5.55 -17.93 -6.13
CA TRP A 151 4.87 -17.01 -5.24
C TRP A 151 5.27 -15.59 -5.57
N THR A 152 4.57 -14.65 -4.99
CA THR A 152 4.81 -13.22 -5.14
C THR A 152 5.06 -12.60 -3.79
N VAL A 153 6.02 -11.69 -3.71
CA VAL A 153 6.19 -10.78 -2.58
C VAL A 153 5.71 -9.40 -3.01
N VAL A 154 4.78 -8.84 -2.25
CA VAL A 154 4.37 -7.44 -2.38
C VAL A 154 5.04 -6.63 -1.27
N LEU A 155 5.70 -5.55 -1.65
CA LEU A 155 6.24 -4.56 -0.73
C LEU A 155 5.38 -3.31 -0.80
N GLU A 156 4.90 -2.82 0.32
CA GLU A 156 4.21 -1.52 0.41
C GLU A 156 4.88 -0.69 1.51
N SER A 157 5.36 0.48 1.10
CA SER A 157 5.95 1.46 2.02
C SER A 157 5.21 2.76 1.93
N TYR A 158 5.29 3.57 2.99
CA TYR A 158 4.75 4.91 2.98
C TYR A 158 5.60 5.88 3.79
N VAL A 159 5.39 7.16 3.54
CA VAL A 159 5.77 8.26 4.44
C VAL A 159 4.54 9.11 4.70
N VAL A 160 4.41 9.64 5.92
CA VAL A 160 3.28 10.48 6.32
C VAL A 160 3.71 11.48 7.39
N ASP A 161 3.04 12.62 7.42
CA ASP A 161 3.24 13.59 8.49
C ASP A 161 2.53 13.11 9.78
N VAL A 162 3.17 13.36 10.92
CA VAL A 162 2.63 13.06 12.25
C VAL A 162 1.71 14.21 12.65
N PRO A 163 0.40 13.97 12.84
CA PRO A 163 -0.53 15.05 13.18
C PRO A 163 -0.21 15.61 14.56
N GLU A 164 -0.43 16.92 14.74
CA GLU A 164 -0.22 17.59 16.02
C GLU A 164 -0.95 16.86 17.16
N GLY A 165 -0.25 16.66 18.28
CA GLY A 165 -0.76 15.92 19.44
C GLY A 165 -0.64 14.40 19.37
N ASN A 166 -0.16 13.81 18.26
CA ASN A 166 0.11 12.37 18.18
C ASN A 166 1.62 12.10 18.26
N THR A 167 1.96 10.90 18.72
CA THR A 167 3.33 10.38 18.64
C THR A 167 3.61 9.79 17.26
N GLU A 168 4.89 9.64 16.92
CA GLU A 168 5.28 8.93 15.70
C GLU A 168 4.84 7.46 15.76
N GLU A 169 4.92 6.85 16.94
CA GLU A 169 4.56 5.47 17.21
C GLU A 169 3.08 5.22 16.94
N ASP A 170 2.19 6.07 17.46
CA ASP A 170 0.74 5.93 17.26
C ASP A 170 0.36 6.10 15.79
N THR A 171 0.95 7.09 15.12
CA THR A 171 0.72 7.36 13.69
C THR A 171 1.21 6.18 12.84
N ARG A 172 2.41 5.67 13.13
CA ARG A 172 2.99 4.52 12.45
C ARG A 172 2.17 3.25 12.71
N LEU A 173 1.76 2.99 13.95
CA LEU A 173 0.96 1.82 14.31
C LEU A 173 -0.38 1.81 13.56
N PHE A 174 -1.04 2.97 13.48
CA PHE A 174 -2.28 3.12 12.74
C PHE A 174 -2.08 2.83 11.24
N ALA A 175 -1.13 3.51 10.61
CA ALA A 175 -0.88 3.34 9.18
C ALA A 175 -0.39 1.92 8.83
N ASP A 176 0.49 1.32 9.64
CA ASP A 176 0.94 -0.06 9.50
C ASP A 176 -0.20 -1.06 9.60
N THR A 177 -1.14 -0.83 10.52
CA THR A 177 -2.31 -1.71 10.67
C THR A 177 -3.18 -1.67 9.41
N VAL A 178 -3.45 -0.48 8.87
CA VAL A 178 -4.24 -0.33 7.65
C VAL A 178 -3.54 -0.99 6.44
N VAL A 179 -2.24 -0.73 6.25
CA VAL A 179 -1.48 -1.34 5.16
C VAL A 179 -1.43 -2.86 5.30
N ARG A 180 -1.17 -3.37 6.50
CA ARG A 180 -1.15 -4.82 6.77
C ARG A 180 -2.47 -5.50 6.41
N LEU A 181 -3.60 -4.93 6.84
CA LEU A 181 -4.92 -5.48 6.52
C LEU A 181 -5.18 -5.46 5.01
N ASN A 182 -4.82 -4.37 4.33
CA ASN A 182 -4.97 -4.27 2.87
C ASN A 182 -4.15 -5.34 2.14
N LEU A 183 -2.90 -5.57 2.57
CA LEU A 183 -2.04 -6.61 1.98
C LEU A 183 -2.57 -8.02 2.25
N GLN A 184 -3.15 -8.28 3.43
CA GLN A 184 -3.79 -9.57 3.74
C GLN A 184 -5.03 -9.83 2.86
N LYS A 185 -5.85 -8.80 2.63
CA LYS A 185 -6.98 -8.92 1.69
C LYS A 185 -6.50 -9.06 0.24
N LEU A 186 -5.44 -8.38 -0.16
CA LEU A 186 -4.81 -8.59 -1.47
C LEU A 186 -4.37 -10.05 -1.65
N ALA A 187 -3.71 -10.63 -0.64
CA ALA A 187 -3.31 -12.03 -0.67
C ALA A 187 -4.52 -12.95 -0.87
N THR A 188 -5.56 -12.75 -0.05
CA THR A 188 -6.80 -13.54 -0.12
C THR A 188 -7.47 -13.45 -1.49
N VAL A 189 -7.58 -12.25 -2.06
CA VAL A 189 -8.20 -12.04 -3.38
C VAL A 189 -7.35 -12.65 -4.50
N ALA A 190 -6.03 -12.45 -4.49
CA ALA A 190 -5.15 -12.95 -5.54
C ALA A 190 -5.02 -14.49 -5.52
N GLU A 191 -4.98 -15.10 -4.34
CA GLU A 191 -4.98 -16.56 -4.19
C GLU A 191 -6.34 -17.17 -4.54
N GLY A 192 -7.44 -16.49 -4.18
CA GLY A 192 -8.79 -16.86 -4.62
C GLY A 192 -8.91 -16.86 -6.14
N LEU A 193 -8.46 -15.79 -6.80
CA LEU A 193 -8.48 -15.69 -8.26
C LEU A 193 -7.54 -16.69 -8.94
N ALA A 194 -6.39 -17.01 -8.36
CA ALA A 194 -5.51 -18.04 -8.90
C ALA A 194 -6.18 -19.42 -8.87
N ARG A 195 -6.84 -19.74 -7.75
CA ARG A 195 -7.62 -20.99 -7.59
C ARG A 195 -8.83 -21.04 -8.52
N ASP A 196 -9.52 -19.93 -8.72
CA ASP A 196 -10.70 -19.85 -9.58
C ASP A 196 -10.33 -19.76 -11.08
N GLY A 197 -9.14 -19.27 -11.40
CA GLY A 197 -8.55 -19.38 -12.74
C GLY A 197 -8.27 -20.84 -13.13
N ASP A 198 -7.94 -21.68 -12.15
CA ASP A 198 -7.84 -23.14 -12.29
C ASP A 198 -9.21 -23.85 -12.18
N CYS A 199 -10.17 -23.25 -11.46
CA CYS A 199 -11.53 -23.76 -11.24
C CYS A 199 -12.57 -22.73 -11.67
N ASN A 200 -12.95 -22.74 -12.95
CA ASN A 200 -14.17 -22.09 -13.39
C ASN A 200 -15.38 -22.85 -12.82
N LYS A 201 -15.67 -22.69 -11.51
CA LYS A 201 -16.87 -23.14 -10.77
C LYS A 201 -16.85 -22.63 -9.32
N SER A 202 -17.90 -21.88 -9.00
CA SER A 202 -18.52 -21.65 -7.67
C SER A 202 -18.16 -20.36 -6.93
N GLN A 203 -19.11 -19.43 -6.94
CA GLN A 203 -19.15 -18.14 -6.24
C GLN A 203 -19.26 -18.27 -4.70
N GLY A 204 -18.81 -17.23 -3.99
CA GLY A 204 -19.64 -16.57 -2.96
C GLY A 204 -18.97 -16.23 -1.62
N LEU A 205 -18.71 -14.91 -1.41
CA LEU A 205 -18.96 -14.05 -0.21
C LEU A 205 -18.40 -14.51 1.19
N ILE A 206 -18.12 -13.70 2.23
CA ILE A 206 -18.79 -12.54 2.88
C ILE A 206 -17.77 -11.78 3.79
N MET A 207 -18.08 -10.51 4.09
CA MET A 207 -17.55 -9.62 5.14
C MET A 207 -17.73 -10.11 6.59
N LEU A 208 -16.84 -9.66 7.51
CA LEU A 208 -17.18 -8.92 8.75
C LEU A 208 -15.95 -8.71 9.63
N GLN A 209 -15.69 -7.47 10.05
CA GLN A 209 -15.38 -7.06 11.44
C GLN A 209 -14.96 -5.58 11.43
N SER A 210 -15.85 -4.72 11.92
CA SER A 210 -15.58 -3.29 12.18
C SER A 210 -16.19 -2.93 13.51
N LEU A 211 -15.46 -3.20 14.60
CA LEU A 211 -15.77 -2.70 15.94
C LEU A 211 -14.47 -2.60 16.73
N TYR A 212 -13.65 -1.56 16.47
CA TYR A 212 -12.57 -1.14 17.38
C TYR A 212 -12.08 0.31 17.16
N PHE A 213 -12.75 1.12 16.33
CA PHE A 213 -12.15 2.36 15.78
C PHE A 213 -12.82 3.68 16.21
N SER A 214 -13.68 3.70 17.23
CA SER A 214 -14.35 4.93 17.69
C SER A 214 -13.46 5.87 18.52
N ASP A 215 -12.36 5.38 19.11
CA ASP A 215 -11.72 6.10 20.22
C ASP A 215 -10.43 6.85 19.84
N VAL A 216 -10.09 6.90 18.55
CA VAL A 216 -8.88 7.58 18.02
C VAL A 216 -9.25 8.73 17.07
N TRP A 217 -10.52 9.12 17.04
CA TRP A 217 -11.10 10.14 16.14
C TRP A 217 -11.81 11.30 16.88
N ASN A 218 -11.40 11.58 18.12
CA ASN A 218 -11.66 12.84 18.84
C ASN A 218 -10.34 13.49 19.25
#